data_AF-A0A661YGD1-F1
#
_entry.id   AF-A0A661YGD1-F1
#
_cell.length_a   1.000
_cell.length_b   1.000
_cell.length_c   1.000
_cell.angle_alpha   90.00
_cell.angle_beta   90.00
_cell.angle_gamma   90.00
#
_symmetry.space_group_name_H-M   'P 1'
#
loop_
_entity.id
_entity.type
_entity.pdbx_description
1 polymer ?
#
loop_
_entity_poly.entity_id
_entity_poly.type
_entity_poly.pdbx_seq_one_letter_code
_entity_poly.pdbx_strand_id
1 'polypeptide(L)'
;MGYTQDVAGEVLTYHAPHPEVTTSLLVRNQNSTKYIAWLMEEIPKNTDTKEFTFVWIFGIDVNENSYPYKLFLDNQYLLTFKNPKDTLTKKWTVTGKEGASLEFNASLLDKYGDLMGYAFLTVPAKLLTEGQKPEIRIVATSSSDPCWYMTHRYAMNSSLLAKQMPAIMNTPEGEKYVLRFDIHHFGEKTTAKISAQGESMEIPIRMGVNYTYFPVSGKAGDIIDDISVNIDGHENIIPPISLSTVRPITLYLLHHSHSDIGYTHHQSVVERMHHSFFRQAVMLHDKTAGYPHGARFKWNVEVCWAVESYLEKCSPEEKENFIRVVQEGGIGLDGLWANELTGICSPEELIQLIQRS
;
A
#
# COMPACT_ATOMS: atom_id res chain seq x y z
N MET A 1 1.78 20.48 -10.88
CA MET A 1 1.02 21.32 -9.93
C MET A 1 -0.08 20.49 -9.27
N GLY A 2 -0.22 20.51 -7.94
CA GLY A 2 -1.05 19.57 -7.18
C GLY A 2 -2.39 20.08 -6.66
N TYR A 3 -3.15 19.19 -6.02
CA TYR A 3 -4.33 19.50 -5.20
C TYR A 3 -3.97 20.42 -4.02
N THR A 4 -4.84 21.34 -3.64
CA THR A 4 -4.60 22.18 -2.43
C THR A 4 -5.76 22.22 -1.45
N GLN A 5 -6.98 22.41 -1.93
CA GLN A 5 -8.11 22.71 -1.03
C GLN A 5 -9.44 22.22 -1.60
N ASP A 6 -10.27 21.64 -0.73
CA ASP A 6 -11.65 21.24 -1.05
C ASP A 6 -12.51 22.50 -1.30
N VAL A 7 -13.35 22.46 -2.34
CA VAL A 7 -14.36 23.51 -2.62
C VAL A 7 -15.78 22.96 -2.42
N ALA A 8 -16.04 21.75 -2.93
CA ALA A 8 -17.34 21.10 -2.80
C ALA A 8 -17.21 19.56 -2.86
N GLY A 9 -18.09 18.86 -2.16
CA GLY A 9 -18.14 17.39 -2.15
C GLY A 9 -18.23 16.81 -0.74
N GLU A 10 -18.65 15.56 -0.66
CA GLU A 10 -18.61 14.79 0.59
C GLU A 10 -17.23 14.16 0.74
N VAL A 11 -16.62 14.30 1.92
CA VAL A 11 -15.34 13.67 2.27
C VAL A 11 -15.61 12.27 2.82
N LEU A 12 -14.89 11.29 2.30
CA LEU A 12 -14.88 9.93 2.82
C LEU A 12 -13.46 9.44 3.08
N THR A 13 -13.36 8.41 3.92
CA THR A 13 -12.12 7.66 4.10
C THR A 13 -12.04 6.56 3.03
N TYR A 14 -11.04 6.63 2.17
CA TYR A 14 -10.76 5.61 1.16
C TYR A 14 -9.27 5.56 0.84
N HIS A 15 -8.75 4.36 0.58
CA HIS A 15 -7.34 4.14 0.27
C HIS A 15 -6.99 4.67 -1.12
N ALA A 16 -5.70 4.91 -1.37
CA ALA A 16 -5.17 5.39 -2.63
C ALA A 16 -3.95 4.55 -3.07
N PRO A 17 -3.44 4.72 -4.30
CA PRO A 17 -2.12 4.21 -4.67
C PRO A 17 -0.99 4.77 -3.80
N HIS A 18 -1.18 5.98 -3.23
CA HIS A 18 -0.25 6.56 -2.28
C HIS A 18 -0.58 6.08 -0.85
N PRO A 19 0.33 5.39 -0.13
CA PRO A 19 0.03 4.74 1.15
C PRO A 19 -0.49 5.66 2.25
N GLU A 20 -0.02 6.91 2.29
CA GLU A 20 -0.42 7.90 3.32
C GLU A 20 -1.75 8.59 3.00
N VAL A 21 -2.31 8.38 1.81
CA VAL A 21 -3.51 9.08 1.37
C VAL A 21 -4.74 8.23 1.67
N THR A 22 -5.55 8.73 2.60
CA THR A 22 -6.70 8.00 3.14
C THR A 22 -8.03 8.72 3.00
N THR A 23 -8.07 9.90 2.38
CA THR A 23 -9.32 10.67 2.20
C THR A 23 -9.54 11.10 0.76
N SER A 24 -10.80 11.14 0.35
CA SER A 24 -11.22 11.51 -1.01
C SER A 24 -12.54 12.28 -1.01
N LEU A 25 -12.79 12.98 -2.12
CA LEU A 25 -14.11 13.52 -2.48
C LEU A 25 -14.77 12.57 -3.48
N LEU A 26 -16.05 12.24 -3.28
CA LEU A 26 -16.80 11.31 -4.13
C LEU A 26 -17.92 12.01 -4.88
N VAL A 27 -18.05 11.67 -6.16
CA VAL A 27 -19.28 11.90 -6.94
C VAL A 27 -19.79 10.57 -7.49
N ARG A 28 -21.10 10.37 -7.37
CA ARG A 28 -21.81 9.28 -8.03
C ARG A 28 -22.68 9.83 -9.14
N ASN A 29 -22.78 9.08 -10.22
CA ASN A 29 -23.60 9.39 -11.38
C ASN A 29 -25.12 9.24 -11.13
N GLN A 30 -25.62 9.41 -9.90
CA GLN A 30 -27.05 9.24 -9.57
C GLN A 30 -27.85 10.55 -9.73
N ASN A 31 -27.19 11.68 -9.58
CA ASN A 31 -27.80 13.00 -9.67
C ASN A 31 -26.82 14.00 -10.27
N SER A 32 -27.13 14.50 -11.47
CA SER A 32 -26.32 15.48 -12.20
C SER A 32 -26.22 16.86 -11.55
N THR A 33 -27.00 17.14 -10.49
CA THR A 33 -26.82 18.33 -9.66
C THR A 33 -25.70 18.17 -8.63
N LYS A 34 -25.26 16.94 -8.35
CA LYS A 34 -24.11 16.69 -7.47
C LYS A 34 -22.80 16.83 -8.25
N TYR A 35 -21.80 17.40 -7.59
CA TYR A 35 -20.45 17.57 -8.13
C TYR A 35 -19.44 17.55 -7.00
N ILE A 36 -18.19 17.36 -7.36
CA ILE A 36 -17.05 17.62 -6.49
C ILE A 36 -16.16 18.69 -7.12
N ALA A 37 -15.57 19.53 -6.30
CA ALA A 37 -14.68 20.59 -6.75
C ALA A 37 -13.55 20.83 -5.76
N TRP A 38 -12.39 21.22 -6.27
CA TRP A 38 -11.21 21.52 -5.48
C TRP A 38 -10.31 22.53 -6.20
N LEU A 39 -9.45 23.21 -5.44
CA LEU A 39 -8.44 24.12 -5.96
C LEU A 39 -7.13 23.38 -6.22
N MET A 40 -6.50 23.72 -7.34
CA MET A 40 -5.12 23.36 -7.64
C MET A 40 -4.14 24.41 -7.11
N GLU A 41 -2.84 24.12 -7.18
CA GLU A 41 -1.78 25.08 -6.86
C GLU A 41 -1.89 26.38 -7.66
N GLU A 42 -1.34 27.46 -7.10
CA GLU A 42 -1.37 28.79 -7.70
C GLU A 42 -0.50 28.84 -8.97
N ILE A 43 -1.04 29.39 -10.05
CA ILE A 43 -0.28 29.65 -11.27
C ILE A 43 0.85 30.65 -10.97
N PRO A 44 2.13 30.27 -11.18
CA PRO A 44 3.24 31.19 -10.94
C PRO A 44 3.14 32.44 -11.84
N LYS A 45 3.54 33.59 -11.30
CA LYS A 45 3.55 34.87 -12.03
C LYS A 45 4.80 35.03 -12.89
N ASN A 46 4.68 35.79 -13.99
CA ASN A 46 5.79 36.14 -14.88
C ASN A 46 6.52 34.93 -15.46
N THR A 47 5.80 33.92 -15.96
CA THR A 47 6.43 32.76 -16.60
C THR A 47 6.25 32.80 -18.12
N ASP A 48 7.29 32.38 -18.85
CA ASP A 48 7.20 32.12 -20.30
C ASP A 48 6.60 30.72 -20.60
N THR A 49 5.99 30.09 -19.59
CA THR A 49 5.45 28.73 -19.66
C THR A 49 4.23 28.69 -20.58
N LYS A 50 4.29 27.85 -21.62
CA LYS A 50 3.20 27.74 -22.61
C LYS A 50 2.02 26.89 -22.15
N GLU A 51 2.27 25.94 -21.25
CA GLU A 51 1.29 24.99 -20.74
C GLU A 51 1.64 24.56 -19.32
N PHE A 52 0.62 24.26 -18.53
CA PHE A 52 0.76 23.77 -17.17
C PHE A 52 0.13 22.39 -17.06
N THR A 53 0.79 21.48 -16.32
CA THR A 53 0.25 20.17 -16.01
C THR A 53 -0.16 20.09 -14.53
N PHE A 54 -1.46 19.89 -14.32
CA PHE A 54 -2.01 19.60 -13.00
C PHE A 54 -2.05 18.10 -12.77
N VAL A 55 -1.62 17.66 -11.58
CA VAL A 55 -1.50 16.26 -11.21
C VAL A 55 -2.29 16.00 -9.95
N TRP A 56 -3.10 14.95 -9.94
CA TRP A 56 -3.82 14.48 -8.75
C TRP A 56 -4.09 12.97 -8.82
N ILE A 57 -4.46 12.37 -7.69
CA ILE A 57 -4.91 10.98 -7.66
C ILE A 57 -6.42 10.95 -7.81
N PHE A 58 -6.92 10.04 -8.66
CA PHE A 58 -8.32 9.67 -8.64
C PHE A 58 -8.50 8.16 -8.76
N GLY A 59 -9.64 7.69 -8.25
CA GLY A 59 -10.20 6.39 -8.52
C GLY A 59 -11.46 6.51 -9.38
N ILE A 60 -11.70 5.51 -10.22
CA ILE A 60 -12.91 5.43 -11.02
C ILE A 60 -13.38 3.98 -11.12
N ASP A 61 -14.68 3.80 -10.99
CA ASP A 61 -15.37 2.51 -11.09
C ASP A 61 -15.09 1.82 -12.43
N VAL A 62 -14.93 0.50 -12.44
CA VAL A 62 -14.85 -0.33 -13.65
C VAL A 62 -16.20 -1.03 -13.80
N ASN A 63 -16.92 -0.72 -14.87
CA ASN A 63 -18.31 -1.15 -15.03
C ASN A 63 -18.60 -1.51 -16.49
N GLU A 64 -19.41 -2.55 -16.73
CA GLU A 64 -19.81 -2.96 -18.09
C GLU A 64 -20.38 -1.79 -18.92
N ASN A 65 -21.04 -0.85 -18.23
CA ASN A 65 -21.53 0.40 -18.77
C ASN A 65 -20.54 1.55 -18.56
N SER A 66 -20.48 2.46 -19.54
CA SER A 66 -19.57 3.60 -19.53
C SER A 66 -20.35 4.92 -19.48
N TYR A 67 -20.21 5.63 -18.37
CA TYR A 67 -20.88 6.87 -18.02
C TYR A 67 -19.92 8.07 -18.11
N PRO A 68 -20.38 9.19 -18.68
CA PRO A 68 -19.56 10.39 -18.81
C PRO A 68 -19.45 11.22 -17.53
N TYR A 69 -18.25 11.75 -17.31
CA TYR A 69 -17.89 12.73 -16.29
C TYR A 69 -17.39 13.99 -16.99
N LYS A 70 -18.04 15.12 -16.71
CA LYS A 70 -17.67 16.43 -17.27
C LYS A 70 -16.68 17.10 -16.35
N LEU A 71 -15.53 17.52 -16.89
CA LEU A 71 -14.52 18.30 -16.20
C LEU A 71 -14.65 19.77 -16.60
N PHE A 72 -14.70 20.62 -15.58
CA PHE A 72 -14.70 22.07 -15.70
C PHE A 72 -13.43 22.64 -15.06
N LEU A 73 -12.90 23.70 -15.68
CA LEU A 73 -11.79 24.51 -15.18
C LEU A 73 -12.32 25.93 -15.00
N ASP A 74 -12.25 26.48 -13.79
CA ASP A 74 -12.75 27.82 -13.46
C ASP A 74 -14.19 28.07 -13.97
N ASN A 75 -15.06 27.08 -13.72
CA ASN A 75 -16.45 27.01 -14.17
C ASN A 75 -16.70 26.90 -15.68
N GLN A 76 -15.65 26.85 -16.50
CA GLN A 76 -15.76 26.62 -17.94
C GLN A 76 -15.62 25.13 -18.26
N TYR A 77 -16.51 24.61 -19.11
CA TYR A 77 -16.43 23.23 -19.56
C TYR A 77 -15.15 23.01 -20.37
N LEU A 78 -14.32 22.05 -19.96
CA LEU A 78 -13.05 21.75 -20.61
C LEU A 78 -13.12 20.46 -21.44
N LEU A 79 -13.54 19.35 -20.83
CA LEU A 79 -13.59 18.03 -21.47
C LEU A 79 -14.56 17.06 -20.78
N THR A 80 -14.79 15.92 -21.41
CA THR A 80 -15.57 14.80 -20.84
C THR A 80 -14.77 13.52 -20.95
N PHE A 81 -14.56 12.82 -19.84
CA PHE A 81 -14.00 11.46 -19.81
C PHE A 81 -15.05 10.46 -19.32
N LYS A 82 -14.75 9.17 -19.35
CA LYS A 82 -15.69 8.12 -18.95
C LYS A 82 -15.01 7.08 -18.08
N ASN A 83 -15.81 6.36 -17.29
CA ASN A 83 -15.32 5.18 -16.62
C ASN A 83 -15.00 4.04 -17.62
N PRO A 84 -13.96 3.24 -17.34
CA PRO A 84 -13.57 2.10 -18.16
C PRO A 84 -14.56 0.94 -18.03
N LYS A 85 -14.56 0.06 -19.04
CA LYS A 85 -15.36 -1.17 -19.06
C LYS A 85 -14.64 -2.40 -18.55
N ASP A 86 -13.32 -2.32 -18.45
CA ASP A 86 -12.44 -3.39 -18.03
C ASP A 86 -11.19 -2.82 -17.34
N THR A 87 -10.39 -3.71 -16.78
CA THR A 87 -9.14 -3.38 -16.08
C THR A 87 -7.90 -3.45 -16.98
N LEU A 88 -8.08 -3.74 -18.28
CA LEU A 88 -6.99 -3.90 -19.24
C LEU A 88 -6.46 -2.53 -19.66
N THR A 89 -7.35 -1.55 -19.84
CA THR A 89 -6.97 -0.19 -20.26
C THR A 89 -6.50 0.63 -19.06
N LYS A 90 -5.24 0.43 -18.66
CA LYS A 90 -4.63 1.12 -17.51
C LYS A 90 -4.14 2.54 -17.81
N LYS A 91 -3.94 2.89 -19.08
CA LYS A 91 -3.51 4.22 -19.50
C LYS A 91 -4.41 4.71 -20.62
N TRP A 92 -4.92 5.94 -20.51
CA TRP A 92 -5.74 6.55 -21.54
C TRP A 92 -5.62 8.08 -21.51
N THR A 93 -5.92 8.71 -22.65
CA THR A 93 -5.86 10.16 -22.81
C THR A 93 -7.12 10.67 -23.51
N VAL A 94 -7.65 11.80 -23.06
CA VAL A 94 -8.81 12.50 -23.65
C VAL A 94 -8.41 13.93 -23.99
N THR A 95 -8.63 14.33 -25.23
CA THR A 95 -8.43 15.72 -25.66
C THR A 95 -9.64 16.58 -25.28
N GLY A 96 -9.37 17.76 -24.74
CA GLY A 96 -10.34 18.78 -24.37
C GLY A 96 -10.37 19.96 -25.34
N LYS A 97 -11.11 20.99 -24.94
CA LYS A 97 -11.16 22.24 -25.68
C LYS A 97 -9.81 22.95 -25.70
N GLU A 98 -9.58 23.68 -26.80
CA GLU A 98 -8.50 24.66 -26.91
C GLU A 98 -7.06 24.14 -26.70
N GLY A 99 -6.85 22.84 -26.85
CA GLY A 99 -5.54 22.20 -26.71
C GLY A 99 -5.30 21.56 -25.35
N ALA A 100 -6.26 21.61 -24.42
CA ALA A 100 -6.15 20.88 -23.16
C ALA A 100 -6.25 19.36 -23.36
N SER A 101 -5.66 18.59 -22.46
CA SER A 101 -5.76 17.11 -22.46
C SER A 101 -5.74 16.57 -21.04
N LEU A 102 -6.46 15.47 -20.82
CA LEU A 102 -6.42 14.69 -19.58
C LEU A 102 -5.85 13.31 -19.89
N GLU A 103 -4.72 12.97 -19.30
CA GLU A 103 -4.20 11.62 -19.25
C GLU A 103 -4.49 10.99 -17.88
N PHE A 104 -4.82 9.70 -17.86
CA PHE A 104 -4.91 8.90 -16.65
C PHE A 104 -4.00 7.68 -16.77
N ASN A 105 -3.27 7.39 -15.70
CA ASN A 105 -2.41 6.22 -15.59
C ASN A 105 -2.68 5.48 -14.27
N ALA A 106 -3.33 4.33 -14.38
CA ALA A 106 -3.70 3.46 -13.29
C ALA A 106 -2.49 2.71 -12.72
N SER A 107 -2.28 2.86 -11.41
CA SER A 107 -1.17 2.24 -10.67
C SER A 107 -1.63 1.23 -9.61
N LEU A 108 -2.94 1.17 -9.33
CA LEU A 108 -3.54 0.27 -8.35
C LEU A 108 -4.88 -0.26 -8.87
N LEU A 109 -5.11 -1.55 -8.66
CA LEU A 109 -6.44 -2.13 -8.65
C LEU A 109 -6.90 -2.21 -7.20
N ASP A 110 -8.06 -1.66 -6.92
CA ASP A 110 -8.61 -1.72 -5.58
C ASP A 110 -9.18 -3.12 -5.28
N LYS A 111 -9.63 -3.34 -4.05
CA LYS A 111 -10.16 -4.64 -3.62
C LYS A 111 -11.47 -5.06 -4.34
N TYR A 112 -12.12 -4.14 -5.04
CA TYR A 112 -13.33 -4.37 -5.82
C TYR A 112 -13.05 -4.49 -7.32
N GLY A 113 -11.80 -4.31 -7.75
CA GLY A 113 -11.39 -4.40 -9.15
C GLY A 113 -11.42 -3.06 -9.89
N ASP A 114 -11.56 -1.94 -9.17
CA ASP A 114 -11.65 -0.61 -9.75
C ASP A 114 -10.25 0.02 -9.93
N LEU A 115 -10.13 0.94 -10.89
CA LEU A 115 -8.84 1.55 -11.22
C LEU A 115 -8.59 2.78 -10.38
N MET A 116 -7.40 2.85 -9.77
CA MET A 116 -6.87 4.06 -9.14
C MET A 116 -5.51 4.41 -9.68
N GLY A 117 -5.27 5.70 -9.84
CA GLY A 117 -4.06 6.18 -10.47
C GLY A 117 -3.91 7.68 -10.43
N TYR A 118 -3.01 8.15 -11.29
CA TYR A 118 -2.63 9.55 -11.38
C TYR A 118 -3.22 10.14 -12.65
N ALA A 119 -3.77 11.33 -12.51
CA ALA A 119 -4.30 12.14 -13.57
C ALA A 119 -3.34 13.27 -13.90
N PHE A 120 -3.18 13.56 -15.19
CA PHE A 120 -2.34 14.63 -15.71
C PHE A 120 -3.21 15.47 -16.65
N LEU A 121 -3.64 16.64 -16.16
CA LEU A 121 -4.38 17.61 -16.96
C LEU A 121 -3.41 18.67 -17.48
N THR A 122 -3.06 18.59 -18.76
CA THR A 122 -2.26 19.62 -19.43
C THR A 122 -3.19 20.68 -19.98
N VAL A 123 -2.94 21.93 -19.61
CA VAL A 123 -3.78 23.10 -19.96
C VAL A 123 -2.89 24.20 -20.55
N PRO A 124 -3.21 24.72 -21.74
CA PRO A 124 -2.53 25.89 -22.29
C PRO A 124 -2.62 27.10 -21.37
N ALA A 125 -1.51 27.82 -21.20
CA ALA A 125 -1.42 28.97 -20.28
C ALA A 125 -2.47 30.06 -20.57
N LYS A 126 -2.90 30.22 -21.83
CA LYS A 126 -3.96 31.15 -22.25
C LYS A 126 -5.33 30.90 -21.61
N LEU A 127 -5.57 29.70 -21.07
CA LEU A 127 -6.82 29.33 -20.38
C LEU A 127 -6.72 29.54 -18.86
N LEU A 128 -5.57 30.02 -18.38
CA LEU A 128 -5.25 30.16 -16.97
C LEU A 128 -4.97 31.62 -16.64
N THR A 129 -5.15 31.99 -15.38
CA THR A 129 -4.85 33.34 -14.88
C THR A 129 -3.68 33.27 -13.90
N GLU A 130 -2.62 34.03 -14.16
CA GLU A 130 -1.46 34.11 -13.26
C GLU A 130 -1.85 34.56 -11.85
N GLY A 131 -1.23 33.93 -10.84
CA GLY A 131 -1.50 34.22 -9.43
C GLY A 131 -2.86 33.74 -8.92
N GLN A 132 -3.63 33.00 -9.73
CA GLN A 132 -4.86 32.35 -9.28
C GLN A 132 -4.63 30.86 -9.04
N LYS A 133 -5.45 30.28 -8.15
CA LYS A 133 -5.57 28.84 -7.95
C LYS A 133 -6.72 28.34 -8.80
N PRO A 134 -6.48 27.56 -9.87
CA PRO A 134 -7.56 27.09 -10.73
C PRO A 134 -8.46 26.11 -9.98
N GLU A 135 -9.77 26.26 -10.15
CA GLU A 135 -10.76 25.31 -9.64
C GLU A 135 -11.02 24.21 -10.67
N ILE A 136 -10.84 22.95 -10.27
CA ILE A 136 -11.36 21.81 -11.03
C ILE A 136 -12.69 21.39 -10.43
N ARG A 137 -13.68 21.18 -11.30
CA ARG A 137 -14.99 20.65 -10.94
C ARG A 137 -15.39 19.47 -11.81
N ILE A 138 -15.76 18.36 -11.18
CA ILE A 138 -16.23 17.14 -11.84
C ILE A 138 -17.73 16.96 -11.60
N VAL A 139 -18.48 16.79 -12.69
CA VAL A 139 -19.93 16.52 -12.68
C VAL A 139 -20.20 15.20 -13.36
N ALA A 140 -20.85 14.27 -12.66
CA ALA A 140 -21.29 13.00 -13.23
C ALA A 140 -22.66 13.15 -13.90
N THR A 141 -22.92 12.45 -15.01
CA THR A 141 -24.27 12.43 -15.62
C THR A 141 -25.21 11.51 -14.87
N SER A 142 -26.49 11.87 -14.73
CA SER A 142 -27.49 11.00 -14.07
C SER A 142 -27.67 9.66 -14.78
N SER A 143 -27.67 8.58 -14.01
CA SER A 143 -27.88 7.19 -14.37
C SER A 143 -28.53 6.46 -13.19
N SER A 144 -29.21 5.34 -13.48
CA SER A 144 -29.76 4.43 -12.46
C SER A 144 -28.68 3.56 -11.79
N ASP A 145 -27.56 3.35 -12.46
CA ASP A 145 -26.44 2.54 -12.00
C ASP A 145 -25.39 3.42 -11.30
N PRO A 146 -25.11 3.25 -10.00
CA PRO A 146 -24.41 4.21 -9.14
C PRO A 146 -22.86 4.21 -9.30
N CYS A 147 -22.40 4.23 -10.54
CA CYS A 147 -21.00 4.36 -10.92
C CYS A 147 -20.35 5.60 -10.26
N TRP A 148 -19.12 5.45 -9.83
CA TRP A 148 -18.44 6.42 -8.99
C TRP A 148 -17.14 6.94 -9.60
N TYR A 149 -16.84 8.18 -9.23
CA TYR A 149 -15.54 8.81 -9.40
C TYR A 149 -15.14 9.44 -8.06
N MET A 150 -13.88 9.26 -7.66
CA MET A 150 -13.34 9.93 -6.48
C MET A 150 -11.99 10.56 -6.76
N THR A 151 -11.74 11.75 -6.24
CA THR A 151 -10.42 12.36 -6.23
C THR A 151 -9.87 12.39 -4.82
N HIS A 152 -8.60 12.02 -4.65
CA HIS A 152 -7.98 11.99 -3.33
C HIS A 152 -7.41 13.35 -2.93
N ARG A 153 -7.56 13.66 -1.64
CA ARG A 153 -7.21 14.96 -1.05
C ARG A 153 -5.73 14.98 -0.68
N TYR A 154 -4.88 15.09 -1.69
CA TYR A 154 -3.43 14.99 -1.51
C TYR A 154 -2.67 16.03 -2.34
N ALA A 155 -1.98 16.93 -1.64
CA ALA A 155 -1.06 17.86 -2.26
C ALA A 155 0.10 17.10 -2.89
N MET A 156 0.16 17.12 -4.22
CA MET A 156 1.22 16.50 -5.01
C MET A 156 2.50 17.29 -4.88
N ASN A 157 3.13 17.20 -3.73
CA ASN A 157 4.48 17.69 -3.56
C ASN A 157 5.39 16.64 -4.22
N SER A 158 6.14 17.05 -5.26
CA SER A 158 7.31 16.29 -5.70
C SER A 158 8.29 16.30 -4.53
N SER A 159 8.14 15.34 -3.62
CA SER A 159 8.94 15.24 -2.44
C SER A 159 10.00 14.19 -2.66
N LEU A 160 11.23 14.62 -2.50
CA LEU A 160 12.38 13.77 -2.36
C LEU A 160 12.79 13.88 -0.90
N LEU A 161 12.55 12.83 -0.13
CA LEU A 161 12.84 12.81 1.29
C LEU A 161 13.83 11.68 1.57
N ALA A 162 14.77 11.93 2.47
CA ALA A 162 15.59 10.88 3.04
C ALA A 162 15.47 10.92 4.57
N LYS A 163 15.40 9.75 5.18
CA LYS A 163 15.34 9.59 6.64
C LYS A 163 16.15 8.38 7.07
N GLN A 164 16.73 8.45 8.26
CA GLN A 164 17.34 7.28 8.88
C GLN A 164 16.25 6.26 9.27
N MET A 165 16.45 5.00 8.92
CA MET A 165 15.64 3.89 9.41
C MET A 165 16.00 3.55 10.86
N PRO A 166 15.04 3.09 11.69
CA PRO A 166 15.31 2.57 13.02
C PRO A 166 15.91 1.15 12.96
N ALA A 167 16.89 0.95 12.09
CA ALA A 167 17.52 -0.34 11.82
C ALA A 167 19.00 -0.13 11.43
N ILE A 168 19.82 -1.11 11.82
CA ILE A 168 21.20 -1.27 11.37
C ILE A 168 21.22 -2.43 10.38
N MET A 169 21.92 -2.25 9.26
CA MET A 169 22.10 -3.30 8.26
C MET A 169 23.47 -3.96 8.43
N ASN A 170 23.48 -5.28 8.49
CA ASN A 170 24.71 -6.07 8.44
C ASN A 170 25.15 -6.20 6.98
N THR A 171 26.24 -5.54 6.59
CA THR A 171 26.87 -5.68 5.28
C THR A 171 28.18 -6.48 5.40
N PRO A 172 28.76 -6.99 4.30
CA PRO A 172 30.09 -7.63 4.33
C PRO A 172 31.19 -6.73 4.90
N GLU A 173 31.05 -5.41 4.80
CA GLU A 173 31.98 -4.40 5.30
C GLU A 173 31.71 -4.00 6.76
N GLY A 174 30.60 -4.45 7.36
CA GLY A 174 30.25 -4.21 8.76
C GLY A 174 28.81 -3.72 8.96
N GLU A 175 28.52 -3.30 10.19
CA GLU A 175 27.24 -2.68 10.55
C GLU A 175 27.15 -1.27 9.98
N LYS A 176 26.12 -0.99 9.17
CA LYS A 176 25.84 0.33 8.61
C LYS A 176 24.48 0.86 9.05
N TYR A 177 24.40 2.17 9.24
CA TYR A 177 23.11 2.87 9.32
C TYR A 177 22.42 2.79 7.95
N VAL A 178 21.10 2.95 7.93
CA VAL A 178 20.34 2.87 6.67
C VAL A 178 19.55 4.15 6.50
N LEU A 179 19.78 4.84 5.38
CA LEU A 179 18.91 5.92 4.94
C LEU A 179 17.86 5.35 3.99
N ARG A 180 16.58 5.63 4.26
CA ARG A 180 15.49 5.37 3.33
C ARG A 180 15.21 6.64 2.54
N PHE A 181 15.22 6.51 1.22
CA PHE A 181 14.82 7.55 0.29
C PHE A 181 13.39 7.29 -0.16
N ASP A 182 12.50 8.27 0.02
CA ASP A 182 11.14 8.28 -0.51
C ASP A 182 11.13 9.27 -1.71
N ILE A 183 10.88 8.74 -2.92
CA ILE A 183 10.99 9.45 -4.19
C ILE A 183 9.63 9.46 -4.89
N HIS A 184 9.01 10.63 -4.98
CA HIS A 184 7.76 10.81 -5.72
C HIS A 184 8.07 11.20 -7.17
N HIS A 185 7.83 10.27 -8.10
CA HIS A 185 8.12 10.46 -9.52
C HIS A 185 6.84 10.57 -10.33
N PHE A 186 6.68 11.67 -11.07
CA PHE A 186 5.47 11.97 -11.85
C PHE A 186 5.75 12.01 -13.36
N GLY A 187 6.54 11.06 -13.85
CA GLY A 187 6.86 10.92 -15.26
C GLY A 187 6.97 9.46 -15.71
N GLU A 188 7.42 9.28 -16.94
CA GLU A 188 7.73 7.96 -17.48
C GLU A 188 8.84 7.28 -16.69
N LYS A 189 8.92 5.94 -16.77
CA LYS A 189 9.95 5.17 -16.06
C LYS A 189 11.34 5.69 -16.42
N THR A 190 12.14 6.01 -15.40
CA THR A 190 13.53 6.47 -15.54
C THR A 190 14.42 5.87 -14.44
N THR A 191 15.65 6.36 -14.32
CA THR A 191 16.63 5.97 -13.30
C THR A 191 16.88 7.13 -12.35
N ALA A 192 16.90 6.86 -11.05
CA ALA A 192 17.42 7.77 -10.04
C ALA A 192 18.80 7.30 -9.59
N LYS A 193 19.77 8.22 -9.55
CA LYS A 193 21.09 7.99 -8.95
C LYS A 193 21.14 8.65 -7.58
N ILE A 194 21.32 7.87 -6.54
CA ILE A 194 21.42 8.33 -5.15
C ILE A 194 22.88 8.28 -4.75
N SER A 195 23.36 9.35 -4.12
CA SER A 195 24.74 9.47 -3.66
C SER A 195 24.79 9.94 -2.21
N ALA A 196 25.71 9.35 -1.43
CA ALA A 196 26.06 9.76 -0.07
C ALA A 196 27.44 9.18 0.27
N GLN A 197 28.25 9.91 1.05
CA GLN A 197 29.60 9.53 1.47
C GLN A 197 30.54 9.12 0.30
N GLY A 198 30.40 9.78 -0.85
CA GLY A 198 31.17 9.46 -2.07
C GLY A 198 30.81 8.11 -2.73
N GLU A 199 29.86 7.35 -2.17
CA GLU A 199 29.27 6.16 -2.80
C GLU A 199 28.01 6.55 -3.58
N SER A 200 27.61 5.73 -4.56
CA SER A 200 26.36 5.95 -5.29
C SER A 200 25.71 4.65 -5.74
N MET A 201 24.38 4.67 -5.85
CA MET A 201 23.60 3.57 -6.41
C MET A 201 22.56 4.09 -7.41
N GLU A 202 22.22 3.28 -8.40
CA GLU A 202 21.16 3.57 -9.35
C GLU A 202 19.96 2.66 -9.12
N ILE A 203 18.76 3.23 -9.15
CA ILE A 203 17.51 2.48 -9.05
C ILE A 203 16.57 2.85 -10.20
N PRO A 204 15.82 1.88 -10.74
CA PRO A 204 14.71 2.20 -11.63
C PRO A 204 13.58 2.82 -10.80
N ILE A 205 13.12 4.00 -11.20
CA ILE A 205 11.93 4.63 -10.64
C ILE A 205 10.80 4.63 -11.66
N ARG A 206 9.58 4.39 -11.17
CA ARG A 206 8.35 4.38 -11.97
C ARG A 206 7.42 5.47 -11.48
N MET A 207 6.38 5.77 -12.25
CA MET A 207 5.36 6.72 -11.83
C MET A 207 4.77 6.36 -10.45
N GLY A 208 4.65 7.35 -9.58
CA GLY A 208 4.16 7.23 -8.20
C GLY A 208 5.28 7.22 -7.16
N VAL A 209 5.00 6.55 -6.04
CA VAL A 209 5.91 6.46 -4.89
C VAL A 209 6.93 5.35 -5.12
N ASN A 210 8.20 5.71 -5.04
CA ASN A 210 9.33 4.80 -5.06
C ASN A 210 10.09 4.93 -3.75
N TYR A 211 10.73 3.85 -3.31
CA TYR A 211 11.63 3.90 -2.17
C TYR A 211 12.85 3.03 -2.41
N THR A 212 13.95 3.41 -1.76
CA THR A 212 15.13 2.54 -1.65
C THR A 212 15.84 2.78 -0.33
N TYR A 213 16.80 1.91 -0.04
CA TYR A 213 17.65 1.93 1.13
C TYR A 213 19.10 2.11 0.73
N PHE A 214 19.78 3.07 1.34
CA PHE A 214 21.18 3.37 1.13
C PHE A 214 21.94 3.17 2.45
N PRO A 215 22.85 2.19 2.55
CA PRO A 215 23.69 2.00 3.73
C PRO A 215 24.72 3.13 3.87
N VAL A 216 24.86 3.71 5.07
CA VAL A 216 25.86 4.73 5.38
C VAL A 216 26.68 4.33 6.61
N SER A 217 27.96 4.67 6.59
CA SER A 217 28.88 4.45 7.70
C SER A 217 28.80 5.61 8.69
N GLY A 218 28.88 5.33 9.99
CA GLY A 218 28.89 6.37 11.01
C GLY A 218 28.53 5.85 12.40
N LYS A 219 28.35 6.77 13.34
CA LYS A 219 27.86 6.52 14.70
C LYS A 219 26.78 7.53 15.08
N ALA A 220 26.06 7.26 16.15
CA ALA A 220 25.07 8.19 16.68
C ALA A 220 25.72 9.56 17.00
N GLY A 221 25.08 10.63 16.54
CA GLY A 221 25.55 12.00 16.59
C GLY A 221 26.25 12.48 15.31
N ASP A 222 26.73 11.59 14.44
CA ASP A 222 27.34 11.98 13.17
C ASP A 222 26.29 12.63 12.24
N ILE A 223 26.76 13.48 11.32
CA ILE A 223 25.93 14.15 10.33
C ILE A 223 26.37 13.69 8.94
N ILE A 224 25.42 13.26 8.12
CA ILE A 224 25.61 12.97 6.70
C ILE A 224 25.07 14.17 5.92
N ASP A 225 25.95 14.95 5.29
CA ASP A 225 25.61 16.23 4.64
C ASP A 225 25.84 16.24 3.12
N ASP A 226 26.40 15.17 2.55
CA ASP A 226 26.69 15.03 1.13
C ASP A 226 25.67 14.14 0.40
N ILE A 227 24.39 14.31 0.74
CA ILE A 227 23.30 13.49 0.18
C ILE A 227 22.72 14.16 -1.07
N SER A 228 22.70 13.44 -2.19
CA SER A 228 22.03 13.90 -3.41
C SER A 228 21.27 12.80 -4.12
N VAL A 229 20.23 13.18 -4.87
CA VAL A 229 19.52 12.31 -5.81
C VAL A 229 19.40 12.99 -7.15
N ASN A 230 20.01 12.39 -8.17
CA ASN A 230 19.91 12.81 -9.55
C ASN A 230 18.81 12.04 -10.27
N ILE A 231 17.86 12.76 -10.87
CA ILE A 231 16.79 12.20 -11.72
C ILE A 231 16.83 12.95 -13.04
N ASP A 232 16.99 12.24 -14.15
CA ASP A 232 17.04 12.83 -15.50
C ASP A 232 18.05 13.99 -15.65
N GLY A 233 19.20 13.90 -14.98
CA GLY A 233 20.25 14.93 -15.01
C GLY A 233 20.01 16.09 -14.04
N HIS A 234 18.84 16.17 -13.39
CA HIS A 234 18.56 17.15 -12.35
C HIS A 234 19.03 16.62 -11.00
N GLU A 235 20.09 17.23 -10.46
CA GLU A 235 20.60 16.92 -9.12
C GLU A 235 19.78 17.63 -8.04
N ASN A 236 19.26 16.86 -7.10
CA ASN A 236 18.52 17.36 -5.94
C ASN A 236 19.36 17.11 -4.68
N ILE A 237 19.73 18.19 -3.98
CA ILE A 237 20.45 18.10 -2.72
C ILE A 237 19.46 17.85 -1.59
N ILE A 238 19.79 16.89 -0.73
CA ILE A 238 18.98 16.52 0.43
C ILE A 238 19.55 17.18 1.68
N PRO A 239 18.71 17.74 2.57
CA PRO A 239 19.17 18.31 3.83
C PRO A 239 19.99 17.31 4.66
N PRO A 240 21.00 17.77 5.41
CA PRO A 240 21.82 16.87 6.22
C PRO A 240 21.00 16.06 7.23
N ILE A 241 21.39 14.80 7.43
CA ILE A 241 20.75 13.88 8.36
C ILE A 241 21.69 13.62 9.53
N SER A 242 21.23 13.93 10.75
CA SER A 242 21.93 13.54 11.98
C SER A 242 21.54 12.11 12.36
N LEU A 243 22.54 11.24 12.47
CA LEU A 243 22.33 9.84 12.84
C LEU A 243 21.99 9.74 14.32
N SER A 244 20.87 9.09 14.62
CA SER A 244 20.35 8.83 15.95
C SER A 244 20.60 7.38 16.36
N THR A 245 20.72 7.13 17.66
CA THR A 245 20.90 5.76 18.18
C THR A 245 19.76 4.85 17.76
N VAL A 246 20.10 3.73 17.10
CA VAL A 246 19.13 2.67 16.82
C VAL A 246 19.01 1.77 18.04
N ARG A 247 17.81 1.71 18.62
CA ARG A 247 17.53 0.83 19.77
C ARG A 247 17.51 -0.63 19.30
N PRO A 248 18.28 -1.54 19.92
CA PRO A 248 18.16 -2.97 19.65
C PRO A 248 16.77 -3.50 20.02
N ILE A 249 16.14 -4.22 19.10
CA ILE A 249 14.85 -4.89 19.32
C ILE A 249 15.02 -6.35 18.92
N THR A 250 14.66 -7.26 19.82
CA THR A 250 14.55 -8.69 19.51
C THR A 250 13.13 -8.98 19.06
N LEU A 251 12.95 -9.43 17.82
CA LEU A 251 11.67 -9.87 17.29
C LEU A 251 11.55 -11.39 17.42
N TYR A 252 10.48 -11.85 18.08
CA TYR A 252 10.11 -13.26 18.11
C TYR A 252 8.97 -13.49 17.10
N LEU A 253 9.20 -14.35 16.12
CA LEU A 253 8.20 -14.70 15.11
C LEU A 253 7.57 -16.04 15.49
N LEU A 254 6.26 -16.03 15.75
CA LEU A 254 5.49 -17.22 16.11
C LEU A 254 4.53 -17.57 14.97
N HIS A 255 4.82 -18.64 14.25
CA HIS A 255 3.92 -19.16 13.23
C HIS A 255 2.76 -19.89 13.91
N HIS A 256 1.54 -19.54 13.52
CA HIS A 256 0.31 -20.21 13.91
C HIS A 256 -0.74 -19.96 12.81
N SER A 257 -1.88 -20.64 12.90
CA SER A 257 -3.08 -20.29 12.15
C SER A 257 -4.22 -20.17 13.16
N HIS A 258 -4.91 -19.04 13.14
CA HIS A 258 -6.14 -18.86 13.91
C HIS A 258 -7.18 -19.90 13.46
N SER A 259 -7.91 -20.49 14.42
CA SER A 259 -8.80 -21.62 14.23
C SER A 259 -10.25 -21.22 14.47
N ASP A 260 -10.85 -20.59 13.45
CA ASP A 260 -12.27 -20.24 13.46
C ASP A 260 -13.12 -21.38 12.87
N ILE A 261 -13.65 -22.22 13.74
CA ILE A 261 -14.47 -23.37 13.34
C ILE A 261 -15.88 -22.89 12.98
N GLY A 262 -16.23 -22.92 11.69
CA GLY A 262 -17.57 -22.58 11.21
C GLY A 262 -17.80 -21.11 10.84
N TYR A 263 -16.77 -20.24 10.94
CA TYR A 263 -16.87 -18.85 10.50
C TYR A 263 -16.60 -18.71 8.99
N THR A 264 -15.37 -19.04 8.56
CA THR A 264 -14.97 -18.90 7.15
C THR A 264 -15.31 -20.13 6.32
N HIS A 265 -15.30 -21.31 6.94
CA HIS A 265 -15.53 -22.59 6.27
C HIS A 265 -16.22 -23.59 7.21
N HIS A 266 -16.87 -24.60 6.62
CA HIS A 266 -17.41 -25.74 7.36
C HIS A 266 -16.32 -26.49 8.16
N GLN A 267 -16.70 -27.11 9.28
CA GLN A 267 -15.75 -27.76 10.19
C GLN A 267 -14.86 -28.79 9.49
N SER A 268 -15.41 -29.58 8.57
CA SER A 268 -14.63 -30.60 7.84
C SER A 268 -13.57 -29.99 6.91
N VAL A 269 -13.79 -28.78 6.41
CA VAL A 269 -12.79 -28.06 5.59
C VAL A 269 -11.69 -27.53 6.50
N VAL A 270 -12.06 -26.90 7.62
CA VAL A 270 -11.11 -26.40 8.64
C VAL A 270 -10.21 -27.55 9.12
N GLU A 271 -10.80 -28.69 9.46
CA GLU A 271 -10.09 -29.92 9.83
C GLU A 271 -9.01 -30.31 8.81
N ARG A 272 -9.39 -30.45 7.52
CA ARG A 272 -8.44 -30.81 6.46
C ARG A 272 -7.32 -29.78 6.30
N MET A 273 -7.63 -28.49 6.46
CA MET A 273 -6.62 -27.43 6.43
C MET A 273 -5.62 -27.60 7.57
N HIS A 274 -6.06 -27.73 8.81
CA HIS A 274 -5.17 -27.92 9.95
C HIS A 274 -4.34 -29.20 9.85
N HIS A 275 -4.91 -30.31 9.37
CA HIS A 275 -4.14 -31.53 9.09
C HIS A 275 -3.02 -31.28 8.08
N SER A 276 -3.29 -30.48 7.04
CA SER A 276 -2.27 -30.10 6.05
C SER A 276 -1.20 -29.19 6.66
N PHE A 277 -1.55 -28.33 7.61
CA PHE A 277 -0.60 -27.47 8.33
C PHE A 277 0.34 -28.29 9.21
N PHE A 278 -0.16 -29.32 9.90
CA PHE A 278 0.68 -30.20 10.73
C PHE A 278 1.70 -30.98 9.90
N ARG A 279 1.29 -31.52 8.74
CA ARG A 279 2.22 -32.16 7.80
C ARG A 279 3.29 -31.19 7.32
N GLN A 280 2.91 -29.96 7.00
CA GLN A 280 3.85 -28.91 6.60
C GLN A 280 4.78 -28.51 7.75
N ALA A 281 4.28 -28.43 8.97
CA ALA A 281 5.07 -28.09 10.14
C ALA A 281 6.16 -29.13 10.41
N VAL A 282 5.82 -30.43 10.34
CA VAL A 282 6.81 -31.53 10.44
C VAL A 282 7.87 -31.40 9.34
N MET A 283 7.44 -31.23 8.09
CA MET A 283 8.36 -31.08 6.94
C MET A 283 9.29 -29.87 7.09
N LEU A 284 8.77 -28.72 7.51
CA LEU A 284 9.54 -27.49 7.68
C LEU A 284 10.49 -27.55 8.88
N HIS A 285 10.08 -28.22 9.96
CA HIS A 285 10.96 -28.48 11.11
C HIS A 285 12.21 -29.26 10.66
N ASP A 286 12.02 -30.38 9.96
CA ASP A 286 13.14 -31.19 9.47
C ASP A 286 14.00 -30.43 8.45
N LYS A 287 13.36 -29.71 7.51
CA LYS A 287 14.06 -28.92 6.48
C LYS A 287 14.93 -27.81 7.06
N THR A 288 14.56 -27.27 8.21
CA THR A 288 15.25 -26.15 8.86
C THR A 288 16.13 -26.57 10.03
N ALA A 289 16.29 -27.87 10.30
CA ALA A 289 17.10 -28.37 11.42
C ALA A 289 18.55 -27.87 11.41
N GLY A 290 19.13 -27.69 10.22
CA GLY A 290 20.49 -27.15 10.02
C GLY A 290 20.61 -25.64 10.16
N TYR A 291 19.51 -24.89 10.31
CA TYR A 291 19.55 -23.44 10.42
C TYR A 291 20.04 -23.01 11.81
N PRO A 292 20.54 -21.77 11.97
CA PRO A 292 20.81 -21.19 13.28
C PRO A 292 19.60 -21.34 14.20
N HIS A 293 19.83 -21.57 15.50
CA HIS A 293 18.78 -21.93 16.45
C HIS A 293 17.52 -21.04 16.38
N GLY A 294 17.68 -19.71 16.26
CA GLY A 294 16.56 -18.76 16.15
C GLY A 294 15.87 -18.69 14.78
N ALA A 295 16.40 -19.35 13.76
CA ALA A 295 15.86 -19.39 12.40
C ALA A 295 15.21 -20.74 12.05
N ARG A 296 15.23 -21.70 12.97
CA ARG A 296 14.54 -23.00 12.81
C ARG A 296 13.04 -22.78 12.87
N PHE A 297 12.31 -23.45 11.99
CA PHE A 297 10.86 -23.33 11.93
C PHE A 297 10.22 -23.90 13.20
N LYS A 298 9.24 -23.17 13.74
CA LYS A 298 8.39 -23.62 14.84
C LYS A 298 6.94 -23.29 14.54
N TRP A 299 6.05 -24.23 14.83
CA TRP A 299 4.62 -24.08 14.69
C TRP A 299 3.94 -24.07 16.06
N ASN A 300 2.96 -23.20 16.26
CA ASN A 300 2.14 -23.17 17.47
C ASN A 300 0.72 -23.56 17.10
N VAL A 301 0.22 -24.62 17.73
CA VAL A 301 -1.16 -25.07 17.61
C VAL A 301 -1.99 -24.29 18.62
N GLU A 302 -2.94 -23.51 18.12
CA GLU A 302 -3.81 -22.69 18.95
C GLU A 302 -4.85 -23.51 19.74
N VAL A 303 -5.40 -24.58 19.16
CA VAL A 303 -6.44 -25.41 19.79
C VAL A 303 -6.20 -26.91 19.59
N CYS A 304 -6.38 -27.70 20.65
CA CYS A 304 -6.14 -29.15 20.63
C CYS A 304 -7.18 -29.94 19.82
N TRP A 305 -8.38 -29.41 19.53
CA TRP A 305 -9.40 -30.08 18.70
C TRP A 305 -8.83 -30.54 17.35
N ALA A 306 -8.04 -29.70 16.70
CA ALA A 306 -7.43 -30.03 15.41
C ALA A 306 -6.40 -31.17 15.55
N VAL A 307 -5.67 -31.20 16.66
CA VAL A 307 -4.65 -32.22 16.96
C VAL A 307 -5.30 -33.55 17.28
N GLU A 308 -6.33 -33.57 18.13
CA GLU A 308 -7.14 -34.76 18.43
C GLU A 308 -7.63 -35.39 17.12
N SER A 309 -8.30 -34.58 16.29
CA SER A 309 -8.78 -35.00 14.98
C SER A 309 -7.66 -35.53 14.05
N TYR A 310 -6.50 -34.88 14.05
CA TYR A 310 -5.36 -35.33 13.24
C TYR A 310 -4.84 -36.69 13.70
N LEU A 311 -4.65 -36.86 15.01
CA LEU A 311 -4.12 -38.10 15.61
C LEU A 311 -5.08 -39.30 15.49
N GLU A 312 -6.37 -39.05 15.32
CA GLU A 312 -7.38 -40.07 15.01
C GLU A 312 -7.34 -40.54 13.55
N LYS A 313 -6.98 -39.65 12.61
CA LYS A 313 -7.15 -39.87 11.16
C LYS A 313 -5.85 -40.06 10.38
N CYS A 314 -4.72 -39.63 10.93
CA CYS A 314 -3.41 -39.73 10.28
C CYS A 314 -2.88 -41.17 10.25
N SER A 315 -1.90 -41.43 9.38
CA SER A 315 -1.22 -42.73 9.35
C SER A 315 -0.35 -42.95 10.60
N PRO A 316 0.03 -44.20 10.93
CA PRO A 316 0.97 -44.47 12.03
C PRO A 316 2.29 -43.71 11.91
N GLU A 317 2.83 -43.58 10.69
CA GLU A 317 4.05 -42.85 10.40
C GLU A 317 3.87 -41.33 10.60
N GLU A 318 2.76 -40.77 10.12
CA GLU A 318 2.42 -39.37 10.33
C GLU A 318 2.27 -39.03 11.82
N LYS A 319 1.67 -39.96 12.59
CA LYS A 319 1.50 -39.85 14.03
C LYS A 319 2.85 -39.86 14.77
N GLU A 320 3.72 -40.81 14.45
CA GLU A 320 5.06 -40.92 15.05
C GLU A 320 5.89 -39.66 14.76
N ASN A 321 5.89 -39.21 13.50
CA ASN A 321 6.60 -38.00 13.11
C ASN A 321 6.06 -36.74 13.81
N PHE A 322 4.74 -36.59 13.91
CA PHE A 322 4.14 -35.47 14.62
C PHE A 322 4.55 -35.46 16.11
N ILE A 323 4.44 -36.60 16.78
CA ILE A 323 4.83 -36.74 18.20
C ILE A 323 6.31 -36.44 18.39
N ARG A 324 7.19 -36.96 17.51
CA ARG A 324 8.62 -36.65 17.53
C ARG A 324 8.87 -35.14 17.48
N VAL A 325 8.27 -34.45 16.52
CA VAL A 325 8.48 -33.01 16.33
C VAL A 325 7.92 -32.19 17.49
N VAL A 326 6.80 -32.61 18.10
CA VAL A 326 6.30 -32.02 19.35
C VAL A 326 7.32 -32.19 20.48
N GLN A 327 7.84 -33.40 20.68
CA GLN A 327 8.85 -33.69 21.73
C GLN A 327 10.17 -32.96 21.51
N GLU A 328 10.57 -32.74 20.26
CA GLU A 328 11.74 -31.95 19.88
C GLU A 328 11.50 -30.43 20.01
N GLY A 329 10.27 -29.99 20.30
CA GLY A 329 9.91 -28.58 20.48
C GLY A 329 9.76 -27.78 19.18
N GLY A 330 9.55 -28.49 18.05
CA GLY A 330 9.23 -27.91 16.75
C GLY A 330 7.75 -27.56 16.59
N ILE A 331 6.87 -28.25 17.32
CA ILE A 331 5.44 -27.94 17.41
C ILE A 331 5.07 -27.71 18.87
N GLY A 332 4.61 -26.50 19.19
CA GLY A 332 4.01 -26.16 20.48
C GLY A 332 2.50 -26.42 20.47
N LEU A 333 1.97 -26.90 21.59
CA LEU A 333 0.55 -27.14 21.80
C LEU A 333 0.03 -26.17 22.86
N ASP A 334 -0.96 -25.36 22.52
CA ASP A 334 -1.64 -24.48 23.47
C ASP A 334 -2.66 -25.27 24.31
N GLY A 335 -3.00 -24.73 25.48
CA GLY A 335 -3.73 -25.46 26.53
C GLY A 335 -5.25 -25.43 26.43
N LEU A 336 -5.83 -25.05 25.29
CA LEU A 336 -7.29 -25.03 25.12
C LEU A 336 -7.71 -26.03 24.06
N TRP A 337 -8.80 -26.76 24.33
CA TRP A 337 -9.36 -27.68 23.36
C TRP A 337 -9.98 -26.98 22.15
N ALA A 338 -10.68 -25.87 22.39
CA ALA A 338 -11.23 -24.97 21.37
C ALA A 338 -11.21 -23.51 21.87
N ASN A 339 -11.36 -22.57 20.95
CA ASN A 339 -11.47 -21.15 21.26
C ASN A 339 -12.95 -20.76 21.40
N GLU A 340 -13.36 -20.48 22.63
CA GLU A 340 -14.73 -20.10 22.94
C GLU A 340 -14.89 -18.61 23.24
N LEU A 341 -16.08 -18.09 22.97
CA LEU A 341 -16.47 -16.77 23.43
C LEU A 341 -16.74 -16.81 24.95
N THR A 342 -15.73 -16.47 25.74
CA THR A 342 -15.77 -16.58 27.21
C THR A 342 -16.97 -15.89 27.87
N GLY A 343 -17.55 -14.86 27.25
CA GLY A 343 -18.73 -14.15 27.75
C GLY A 343 -20.06 -14.92 27.67
N ILE A 344 -20.10 -16.06 26.96
CA ILE A 344 -21.31 -16.91 26.84
C ILE A 344 -21.12 -18.31 27.44
N CYS A 345 -19.89 -18.68 27.84
CA CYS A 345 -19.62 -19.95 28.49
C CYS A 345 -19.98 -19.90 29.98
N SER A 346 -20.54 -21.00 30.48
CA SER A 346 -20.57 -21.32 31.89
C SER A 346 -19.16 -21.58 32.44
N PRO A 347 -18.94 -21.40 33.77
CA PRO A 347 -17.69 -21.79 34.41
C PRO A 347 -17.29 -23.25 34.15
N GLU A 348 -18.26 -24.16 34.14
CA GLU A 348 -18.06 -25.58 33.86
C GLU A 348 -17.53 -25.82 32.45
N GLU A 349 -18.09 -25.15 31.43
CA GLU A 349 -17.63 -25.26 30.05
C GLU A 349 -16.18 -24.78 29.90
N LEU A 350 -15.82 -23.66 30.53
CA LEU A 350 -14.43 -23.15 30.51
C LEU A 350 -13.43 -24.13 31.15
N ILE A 351 -13.83 -24.80 32.24
CA ILE A 351 -13.01 -25.83 32.88
C ILE A 351 -12.81 -27.04 31.94
N GLN A 352 -13.87 -27.45 31.24
CA GLN A 352 -13.79 -28.59 30.31
C GLN A 352 -12.84 -28.32 29.14
N LEU A 353 -12.71 -27.08 28.66
CA LEU A 353 -11.78 -26.72 27.59
C LEU A 353 -10.32 -27.03 27.93
N ILE A 354 -9.94 -26.91 29.21
CA ILE A 354 -8.57 -27.16 29.70
C ILE A 354 -8.41 -28.62 30.11
N GLN A 355 -9.44 -29.25 30.68
CA GLN A 355 -9.35 -30.66 31.09
C GLN A 355 -9.25 -31.62 29.92
N ARG A 356 -9.76 -31.22 28.75
CA ARG A 356 -9.79 -32.05 27.54
C ARG A 356 -8.59 -31.84 26.60
N SER A 357 -7.89 -30.72 26.71
CA SER A 357 -6.66 -30.42 25.96
C SER A 357 -5.49 -31.25 26.46
#